data_AF-A0A349NCV0-F1
#
_entry.id   AF-A0A349NCV0-F1
#
_cell.length_a   1.000
_cell.length_b   1.000
_cell.length_c   1.000
_cell.angle_alpha   90.00
_cell.angle_beta   90.00
_cell.angle_gamma   90.00
#
_symmetry.space_group_name_H-M   'P 1'
#
loop_
_entity.id
_entity.type
_entity.pdbx_description
1 polymer ?
#
loop_
_entity_poly.entity_id
_entity_poly.type
_entity_poly.pdbx_seq_one_letter_code
_entity_poly.pdbx_strand_id
1 'polypeptide(L)'
;MEAQMRSYFYSLVWLLFPANAAVDFDRQIKPILEEKCYRCHDDENVKGNLRLDFPEGILAGGKGGIVLVPGEPNESSFFILTTFPKDDPNYMPQKGEGLSESEQNLLKVWIEEGASFGEVFVHDPNPRVKSKFTEADIESARKYMILGDALEIVENLRASDLLIDTVNHDSSLFEVSYTHANRGPGEFELTSLVPLSRSLKKLTLARTRITNEDLSSLLELASIEHLDLSRTELDDRALDFVSQMVNLRTLNLRDTKVTDGGLLKLANLKELECIYVWGTLVTSTGATRLEKRIEGLAVKLGTSILPR
;
A
#
# COMPACT_ATOMS: atom_id res chain seq x y z
N MET A 1 17.44 0.65 56.01
CA MET A 1 16.04 0.97 55.68
C MET A 1 15.83 2.47 55.82
N GLU A 2 15.72 3.30 54.80
CA GLU A 2 16.05 3.28 53.37
C GLU A 2 15.35 4.53 52.81
N ALA A 3 15.93 5.12 51.76
CA ALA A 3 15.63 6.46 51.31
C ALA A 3 14.15 6.76 51.00
N GLN A 4 13.69 7.94 51.45
CA GLN A 4 12.61 8.65 50.79
C GLN A 4 13.09 9.08 49.39
N MET A 5 12.43 8.61 48.33
CA MET A 5 12.69 9.06 46.96
C MET A 5 11.55 9.98 46.48
N ARG A 6 11.93 11.12 45.89
CA ARG A 6 11.00 12.16 45.44
C ARG A 6 10.42 11.84 44.06
N SER A 7 9.17 12.27 43.86
CA SER A 7 8.64 12.92 42.64
C SER A 7 9.32 12.62 41.30
N TYR A 8 8.56 12.08 40.34
CA TYR A 8 8.27 12.72 39.04
C TYR A 8 7.09 11.98 38.36
N PHE A 9 5.85 12.32 38.72
CA PHE A 9 4.71 11.94 37.87
C PHE A 9 4.69 12.92 36.68
N TYR A 10 5.10 12.43 35.51
CA TYR A 10 4.97 13.19 34.27
C TYR A 10 3.48 13.45 34.02
N SER A 11 3.10 14.73 34.06
CA SER A 11 1.76 15.15 33.64
C SER A 11 1.63 14.84 32.15
N LEU A 12 0.86 13.81 31.81
CA LEU A 12 0.61 13.44 30.43
C LEU A 12 -0.33 14.47 29.81
N VAL A 13 0.24 15.58 29.34
CA VAL A 13 -0.45 16.52 28.46
C VAL A 13 -0.68 15.79 27.15
N TRP A 14 -1.84 15.14 27.04
CA TRP A 14 -2.39 14.71 25.77
C TRP A 14 -2.53 15.96 24.89
N LEU A 15 -1.63 16.10 23.92
CA LEU A 15 -1.85 17.00 22.79
C LEU A 15 -3.05 16.43 22.03
N LEU A 16 -4.21 17.07 22.24
CA LEU A 16 -5.39 16.86 21.41
C LEU A 16 -5.06 17.31 19.99
N PHE A 17 -4.70 16.35 19.14
CA PHE A 17 -4.78 16.55 17.69
C PHE A 17 -6.25 16.80 17.34
N PRO A 18 -6.58 17.84 16.55
CA PRO A 18 -7.93 17.98 16.03
C PRO A 18 -8.24 16.77 15.14
N ALA A 19 -9.40 16.15 15.34
CA ALA A 19 -9.92 15.23 14.35
C ALA A 19 -10.26 16.04 13.08
N ASN A 20 -9.81 15.60 11.91
CA ASN A 20 -10.36 16.10 10.66
C ASN A 20 -11.87 15.83 10.65
N ALA A 21 -12.65 16.76 10.11
CA ALA A 21 -14.07 16.54 9.90
C ALA A 21 -14.29 15.47 8.83
N ALA A 22 -15.42 14.76 8.92
CA ALA A 22 -15.87 13.85 7.88
C ALA A 22 -16.47 14.61 6.70
N VAL A 23 -16.56 13.94 5.56
CA VAL A 23 -17.02 14.49 4.30
C VAL A 23 -18.54 14.71 4.33
N ASP A 24 -18.95 15.95 4.12
CA ASP A 24 -20.36 16.34 3.92
C ASP A 24 -20.74 16.03 2.45
N PHE A 25 -21.96 15.57 2.13
CA PHE A 25 -22.31 15.28 0.72
C PHE A 25 -22.81 16.53 -0.04
N ASP A 26 -23.73 17.29 0.58
CA ASP A 26 -24.46 18.39 -0.07
C ASP A 26 -23.58 19.62 -0.31
N ARG A 27 -22.67 19.91 0.62
CA ARG A 27 -21.73 21.03 0.49
C ARG A 27 -20.62 20.74 -0.50
N GLN A 28 -20.39 19.46 -0.82
CA GLN A 28 -19.11 18.97 -1.29
C GLN A 28 -19.27 18.16 -2.58
N ILE A 29 -19.67 16.89 -2.47
CA ILE A 29 -19.77 15.93 -3.58
C ILE A 29 -20.72 16.45 -4.66
N LYS A 30 -21.89 16.89 -4.21
CA LYS A 30 -23.00 17.31 -5.06
C LYS A 30 -22.63 18.45 -6.04
N PRO A 31 -21.93 19.52 -5.64
CA PRO A 31 -21.32 20.49 -6.56
C PRO A 31 -20.53 19.89 -7.73
N ILE A 32 -19.69 18.87 -7.51
CA ILE A 32 -18.94 18.22 -8.60
C ILE A 32 -19.89 17.48 -9.52
N LEU A 33 -20.82 16.71 -8.96
CA LEU A 33 -21.78 15.95 -9.76
C LEU A 33 -22.62 16.88 -10.65
N GLU A 34 -23.04 18.01 -10.11
CA GLU A 34 -23.74 19.08 -10.84
C GLU A 34 -22.90 19.69 -11.97
N GLU A 35 -21.64 20.05 -11.69
CA GLU A 35 -20.78 20.72 -12.69
C GLU A 35 -20.30 19.74 -13.79
N LYS A 36 -19.99 18.49 -13.44
CA LYS A 36 -19.29 17.54 -14.31
C LYS A 36 -20.17 16.43 -14.89
N CYS A 37 -21.13 15.92 -14.10
CA CYS A 37 -21.82 14.66 -14.39
C CYS A 37 -23.25 14.83 -14.91
N TYR A 38 -24.05 15.73 -14.32
CA TYR A 38 -25.52 15.78 -14.51
C TYR A 38 -25.96 15.93 -15.96
N ARG A 39 -25.27 16.76 -16.76
CA ARG A 39 -25.51 16.93 -18.22
C ARG A 39 -25.54 15.62 -19.03
N CYS A 40 -25.08 14.49 -18.47
CA CYS A 40 -25.18 13.15 -19.05
C CYS A 40 -25.87 12.11 -18.15
N HIS A 41 -26.21 12.43 -16.90
CA HIS A 41 -26.66 11.50 -15.85
C HIS A 41 -27.66 12.13 -14.86
N ASP A 42 -28.54 13.02 -15.34
CA ASP A 42 -29.64 13.62 -14.59
C ASP A 42 -30.99 12.97 -14.94
N ASP A 43 -32.11 13.59 -14.55
CA ASP A 43 -33.45 13.08 -14.78
C ASP A 43 -33.92 13.12 -16.24
N GLU A 44 -33.43 14.08 -17.01
CA GLU A 44 -33.70 14.20 -18.45
C GLU A 44 -32.71 13.41 -19.31
N ASN A 45 -31.45 13.30 -18.87
CA ASN A 45 -30.32 12.73 -19.63
C ASN A 45 -29.77 11.50 -18.91
N VAL A 46 -30.39 10.33 -19.10
CA VAL A 46 -30.01 9.10 -18.37
C VAL A 46 -29.04 8.22 -19.16
N LYS A 47 -27.84 8.72 -19.50
CA LYS A 47 -26.88 7.88 -20.25
C LYS A 47 -26.47 6.65 -19.45
N GLY A 48 -26.28 5.54 -20.17
CA GLY A 48 -25.96 4.26 -19.53
C GLY A 48 -27.03 3.75 -18.57
N ASN A 49 -28.26 4.31 -18.59
CA ASN A 49 -29.30 4.06 -17.58
C ASN A 49 -28.84 4.36 -16.14
N LEU A 50 -27.91 5.30 -15.96
CA LEU A 50 -27.38 5.71 -14.67
C LEU A 50 -27.86 7.13 -14.31
N ARG A 51 -28.32 7.29 -13.08
CA ARG A 51 -28.72 8.56 -12.46
C ARG A 51 -27.71 8.92 -11.37
N LEU A 52 -27.20 10.15 -11.39
CA LEU A 52 -26.24 10.67 -10.40
C LEU A 52 -26.79 11.86 -9.60
N ASP A 53 -28.00 12.29 -9.89
CA ASP A 53 -28.67 13.45 -9.32
C ASP A 53 -29.40 13.21 -7.98
N PHE A 54 -29.56 11.94 -7.58
CA PHE A 54 -30.15 11.56 -6.29
C PHE A 54 -29.56 10.24 -5.74
N PRO A 55 -29.48 10.06 -4.40
CA PRO A 55 -28.79 8.93 -3.77
C PRO A 55 -29.27 7.54 -4.22
N GLU A 56 -30.58 7.33 -4.28
CA GLU A 56 -31.17 6.04 -4.64
C GLU A 56 -30.90 5.68 -6.11
N GLY A 57 -30.75 6.69 -6.98
CA GLY A 57 -30.34 6.50 -8.38
C GLY A 57 -28.89 6.05 -8.51
N ILE A 58 -27.99 6.60 -7.68
CA ILE A 58 -26.57 6.22 -7.65
C ILE A 58 -26.43 4.77 -7.13
N LEU A 59 -27.13 4.45 -6.03
CA LEU A 59 -27.09 3.13 -5.39
C LEU A 59 -27.75 2.02 -6.25
N ALA A 60 -28.78 2.36 -7.03
CA ALA A 60 -29.38 1.44 -8.00
C ALA A 60 -28.42 1.10 -9.17
N GLY A 61 -27.42 1.94 -9.43
CA GLY A 61 -26.46 1.76 -10.51
C GLY A 61 -27.07 2.02 -11.90
N GLY A 62 -26.48 1.39 -12.91
CA GLY A 62 -26.91 1.54 -14.31
C GLY A 62 -26.81 0.27 -15.13
N LYS A 63 -26.74 0.41 -16.45
CA LYS A 63 -26.61 -0.70 -17.40
C LYS A 63 -25.35 -1.55 -17.17
N GLY A 64 -24.31 -0.98 -16.54
CA GLY A 64 -23.11 -1.69 -16.13
C GLY A 64 -23.22 -2.44 -14.80
N GLY A 65 -24.37 -2.37 -14.11
CA GLY A 65 -24.55 -2.87 -12.74
C GLY A 65 -24.33 -1.77 -11.70
N ILE A 66 -23.95 -2.18 -10.50
CA ILE A 66 -23.61 -1.29 -9.37
C ILE A 66 -22.42 -0.41 -9.78
N VAL A 67 -22.51 0.90 -9.54
CA VAL A 67 -21.44 1.85 -9.87
C VAL A 67 -20.70 2.40 -8.65
N LEU A 68 -21.31 2.28 -7.47
CA LEU A 68 -20.82 2.79 -6.20
C LEU A 68 -20.84 1.66 -5.16
N VAL A 69 -19.69 1.38 -4.57
CA VAL A 69 -19.51 0.40 -3.50
C VAL A 69 -18.93 1.15 -2.29
N PRO A 70 -19.73 1.42 -1.24
CA PRO A 70 -19.27 2.08 -0.02
C PRO A 70 -18.04 1.38 0.59
N GLY A 71 -17.04 2.16 0.97
CA GLY A 71 -15.73 1.69 1.45
C GLY A 71 -14.71 1.36 0.35
N GLU A 72 -15.15 1.09 -0.89
CA GLU A 72 -14.32 0.48 -1.94
C GLU A 72 -14.27 1.31 -3.24
N PRO A 73 -13.42 2.37 -3.31
CA PRO A 73 -13.28 3.19 -4.51
C PRO A 73 -12.78 2.41 -5.74
N ASN A 74 -11.96 1.37 -5.54
CA ASN A 74 -11.40 0.55 -6.61
C ASN A 74 -12.42 -0.40 -7.25
N GLU A 75 -13.56 -0.65 -6.58
CA GLU A 75 -14.69 -1.43 -7.11
C GLU A 75 -15.84 -0.51 -7.59
N SER A 76 -15.71 0.81 -7.36
CA SER A 76 -16.70 1.82 -7.72
C SER A 76 -16.44 2.38 -9.12
N SER A 77 -17.03 1.78 -10.15
CA SER A 77 -16.87 2.24 -11.55
C SER A 77 -17.21 3.73 -11.77
N PHE A 78 -18.09 4.30 -10.93
CA PHE A 78 -18.34 5.74 -10.83
C PHE A 78 -17.06 6.58 -10.65
N PHE A 79 -16.14 6.15 -9.77
CA PHE A 79 -14.87 6.83 -9.53
C PHE A 79 -13.83 6.45 -10.58
N ILE A 80 -13.68 5.15 -10.89
CA ILE A 80 -12.64 4.62 -11.77
C ILE A 80 -12.63 5.31 -13.14
N LEU A 81 -13.82 5.50 -13.75
CA LEU A 81 -13.94 6.13 -15.08
C LEU A 81 -13.51 7.60 -15.11
N THR A 82 -13.39 8.27 -13.95
CA THR A 82 -12.89 9.66 -13.85
C THR A 82 -11.37 9.78 -13.84
N THR A 83 -10.67 8.65 -13.67
CA THR A 83 -9.21 8.59 -13.51
C THR A 83 -8.45 8.21 -14.78
N PHE A 84 -9.17 7.85 -15.85
CA PHE A 84 -8.59 7.43 -17.12
C PHE A 84 -7.89 8.59 -17.85
N PRO A 85 -6.99 8.32 -18.82
CA PRO A 85 -6.47 9.34 -19.73
C PRO A 85 -7.61 10.10 -20.41
N LYS A 86 -7.50 11.43 -20.55
CA LYS A 86 -8.57 12.30 -21.06
C LYS A 86 -8.96 12.02 -22.52
N ASP A 87 -8.13 11.29 -23.25
CA ASP A 87 -8.33 10.80 -24.61
C ASP A 87 -8.89 9.36 -24.69
N ASP A 88 -9.05 8.65 -23.56
CA ASP A 88 -9.68 7.34 -23.52
C ASP A 88 -11.21 7.46 -23.79
N PRO A 89 -11.80 6.61 -24.66
CA PRO A 89 -13.23 6.67 -24.97
C PRO A 89 -14.15 6.40 -23.77
N ASN A 90 -13.65 5.76 -22.72
CA ASN A 90 -14.36 5.46 -21.48
C ASN A 90 -14.17 6.54 -20.40
N TYR A 91 -13.29 7.54 -20.62
CA TYR A 91 -13.11 8.66 -19.70
C TYR A 91 -14.44 9.40 -19.45
N MET A 92 -14.74 9.65 -18.18
CA MET A 92 -15.90 10.42 -17.76
C MET A 92 -15.47 11.66 -16.95
N PRO A 93 -15.97 12.86 -17.27
CA PRO A 93 -16.97 13.15 -18.31
C PRO A 93 -16.39 13.24 -19.73
N GLN A 94 -17.04 12.58 -20.70
CA GLN A 94 -16.72 12.64 -22.14
C GLN A 94 -16.84 14.05 -22.80
N LYS A 95 -17.21 15.09 -22.05
CA LYS A 95 -17.48 16.44 -22.57
C LYS A 95 -17.18 17.49 -21.50
N GLY A 96 -16.75 18.68 -21.92
CA GLY A 96 -16.42 19.77 -20.99
C GLY A 96 -15.05 19.56 -20.33
N GLU A 97 -14.76 20.35 -19.30
CA GLU A 97 -13.56 20.12 -18.50
C GLU A 97 -13.75 18.88 -17.62
N GLY A 98 -12.80 17.95 -17.73
CA GLY A 98 -12.71 16.80 -16.84
C GLY A 98 -12.43 17.22 -15.40
N LEU A 99 -12.60 16.28 -14.46
CA LEU A 99 -12.33 16.54 -13.05
C LEU A 99 -10.84 16.86 -12.83
N SER A 100 -10.59 17.90 -12.06
CA SER A 100 -9.29 18.21 -11.45
C SER A 100 -8.87 17.14 -10.44
N GLU A 101 -7.61 17.16 -10.01
CA GLU A 101 -7.08 16.19 -9.05
C GLU A 101 -7.75 16.33 -7.67
N SER A 102 -8.15 17.54 -7.27
CA SER A 102 -9.03 17.78 -6.11
C SER A 102 -10.41 17.17 -6.31
N GLU A 103 -11.00 17.29 -7.50
CA GLU A 103 -12.36 16.78 -7.75
C GLU A 103 -12.45 15.25 -7.73
N GLN A 104 -11.51 14.58 -8.40
CA GLN A 104 -11.39 13.11 -8.34
C GLN A 104 -11.07 12.65 -6.92
N ASN A 105 -10.40 13.51 -6.17
CA ASN A 105 -10.17 13.34 -4.77
C ASN A 105 -11.47 13.35 -3.96
N LEU A 106 -12.34 14.35 -4.16
CA LEU A 106 -13.65 14.41 -3.51
C LEU A 106 -14.49 13.16 -3.71
N LEU A 107 -14.44 12.58 -4.91
CA LEU A 107 -15.24 11.39 -5.15
C LEU A 107 -14.71 10.14 -4.43
N LYS A 108 -13.45 10.08 -3.97
CA LYS A 108 -12.87 8.88 -3.34
C LYS A 108 -13.04 8.82 -1.83
N VAL A 109 -12.69 9.87 -1.08
CA VAL A 109 -12.70 9.83 0.40
C VAL A 109 -14.11 9.66 0.90
N TRP A 110 -15.04 10.31 0.22
CA TRP A 110 -16.46 10.10 0.43
C TRP A 110 -16.84 8.64 0.34
N ILE A 111 -16.33 7.91 -0.66
CA ILE A 111 -16.53 6.47 -0.80
C ILE A 111 -15.83 5.71 0.34
N GLU A 112 -14.58 6.02 0.67
CA GLU A 112 -13.81 5.38 1.75
C GLU A 112 -14.45 5.56 3.14
N GLU A 113 -15.06 6.72 3.41
CA GLU A 113 -15.85 7.01 4.61
C GLU A 113 -17.26 6.36 4.60
N GLY A 114 -17.60 5.59 3.56
CA GLY A 114 -18.84 4.83 3.46
C GLY A 114 -19.94 5.46 2.61
N ALA A 115 -19.60 6.42 1.75
CA ALA A 115 -20.49 7.11 0.81
C ALA A 115 -21.75 7.71 1.47
N SER A 116 -21.59 8.35 2.63
CA SER A 116 -22.69 8.94 3.39
C SER A 116 -23.35 10.12 2.65
N PHE A 117 -24.67 10.16 2.60
CA PHE A 117 -25.45 11.26 2.01
C PHE A 117 -25.97 12.27 3.06
N GLY A 118 -25.53 12.16 4.31
CA GLY A 118 -25.95 13.03 5.43
C GLY A 118 -27.19 12.57 6.20
N GLU A 119 -27.50 13.22 7.33
CA GLU A 119 -28.73 12.97 8.11
C GLU A 119 -29.80 14.04 7.85
N VAL A 120 -31.00 13.58 7.44
CA VAL A 120 -32.26 14.34 7.25
C VAL A 120 -32.32 15.25 6.00
N PHE A 121 -33.02 14.76 4.97
CA PHE A 121 -33.40 15.54 3.78
C PHE A 121 -34.63 16.43 4.03
N VAL A 122 -34.52 17.73 3.71
CA VAL A 122 -35.65 18.59 3.36
C VAL A 122 -35.26 19.41 2.12
N HIS A 123 -36.15 19.47 1.13
CA HIS A 123 -35.91 20.12 -0.16
C HIS A 123 -35.87 21.66 -0.02
N ASP A 124 -34.78 22.29 -0.47
CA ASP A 124 -34.80 23.70 -0.90
C ASP A 124 -35.13 23.74 -2.41
N PRO A 125 -36.17 24.47 -2.85
CA PRO A 125 -36.54 24.58 -4.27
C PRO A 125 -35.72 25.61 -5.06
N ASN A 126 -34.72 26.30 -4.50
CA ASN A 126 -33.96 27.31 -5.26
C ASN A 126 -32.50 27.54 -4.78
N PRO A 127 -31.53 26.70 -5.19
CA PRO A 127 -30.14 26.84 -4.79
C PRO A 127 -29.50 28.12 -5.36
N ARG A 128 -28.91 28.95 -4.49
CA ARG A 128 -28.13 30.12 -4.91
C ARG A 128 -26.68 30.05 -4.42
N VAL A 129 -25.81 29.75 -5.39
CA VAL A 129 -24.33 29.72 -5.31
C VAL A 129 -23.80 28.63 -4.37
N LYS A 130 -23.30 27.54 -4.97
CA LYS A 130 -22.75 26.38 -4.27
C LYS A 130 -21.23 26.47 -4.10
N SER A 131 -20.76 25.90 -2.98
CA SER A 131 -19.34 25.65 -2.69
C SER A 131 -18.67 24.88 -3.83
N LYS A 132 -17.36 25.07 -4.03
CA LYS A 132 -16.63 24.43 -5.14
C LYS A 132 -15.86 23.15 -4.75
N PHE A 133 -15.02 23.16 -3.71
CA PHE A 133 -14.19 22.02 -3.26
C PHE A 133 -14.00 22.02 -1.72
N THR A 134 -13.65 20.88 -1.13
CA THR A 134 -14.28 20.39 0.12
C THR A 134 -13.61 19.12 0.74
N GLU A 135 -14.12 18.50 1.83
CA GLU A 135 -13.36 17.55 2.69
C GLU A 135 -12.86 16.27 2.03
N ALA A 136 -13.62 15.71 1.10
CA ALA A 136 -13.09 14.61 0.33
C ALA A 136 -12.11 15.11 -0.75
N ASP A 137 -12.00 16.39 -1.12
CA ASP A 137 -10.91 16.90 -1.97
C ASP A 137 -9.56 16.83 -1.20
N ILE A 138 -9.39 15.86 -0.28
CA ILE A 138 -8.30 15.68 0.69
C ILE A 138 -7.79 14.20 0.87
N GLU A 139 -8.28 13.14 0.18
CA GLU A 139 -7.72 11.75 0.21
C GLU A 139 -7.61 10.85 -1.11
N SER A 140 -8.19 11.10 -2.31
CA SER A 140 -7.45 10.76 -3.58
C SER A 140 -6.27 11.68 -3.81
N ALA A 141 -6.21 12.93 -3.34
CA ALA A 141 -4.95 13.64 -3.41
C ALA A 141 -3.99 12.98 -2.43
N ARG A 142 -4.42 12.32 -1.34
CA ARG A 142 -3.52 11.37 -0.66
C ARG A 142 -3.30 10.06 -1.40
N LYS A 143 -4.14 9.62 -2.34
CA LYS A 143 -3.85 8.43 -3.18
C LYS A 143 -2.91 8.73 -4.36
N TYR A 144 -3.10 9.87 -5.01
CA TYR A 144 -2.24 10.46 -6.04
C TYR A 144 -1.00 11.12 -5.42
N MET A 145 -1.01 11.47 -4.14
CA MET A 145 0.19 11.74 -3.34
C MET A 145 0.78 10.43 -2.81
N ILE A 146 0.06 9.35 -2.52
CA ILE A 146 0.73 8.04 -2.32
C ILE A 146 1.38 7.55 -3.63
N LEU A 147 0.75 7.76 -4.79
CA LEU A 147 1.30 7.41 -6.10
C LEU A 147 2.33 8.44 -6.60
N GLY A 148 2.21 9.70 -6.16
CA GLY A 148 3.01 10.87 -6.56
C GLY A 148 4.18 11.14 -5.64
N ASP A 149 4.03 11.00 -4.32
CA ASP A 149 5.10 10.72 -3.37
C ASP A 149 5.77 9.41 -3.77
N ALA A 150 5.05 8.33 -4.11
CA ALA A 150 5.76 7.15 -4.65
C ALA A 150 6.50 7.49 -5.95
N LEU A 151 6.03 8.42 -6.80
CA LEU A 151 6.76 8.86 -7.99
C LEU A 151 8.00 9.69 -7.61
N GLU A 152 7.87 10.69 -6.73
CA GLU A 152 8.93 11.57 -6.25
C GLU A 152 9.97 10.79 -5.42
N ILE A 153 9.52 9.86 -4.58
CA ILE A 153 10.35 8.93 -3.81
C ILE A 153 10.99 7.93 -4.77
N VAL A 154 10.31 7.42 -5.79
CA VAL A 154 10.93 6.59 -6.82
C VAL A 154 12.00 7.38 -7.58
N GLU A 155 11.79 8.66 -7.89
CA GLU A 155 12.80 9.52 -8.50
C GLU A 155 13.97 9.81 -7.54
N ASN A 156 13.71 10.14 -6.28
CA ASN A 156 14.73 10.39 -5.25
C ASN A 156 15.54 9.13 -4.89
N LEU A 157 14.91 7.96 -4.82
CA LEU A 157 15.57 6.68 -4.62
C LEU A 157 16.34 6.24 -5.87
N ARG A 158 15.81 6.49 -7.09
CA ARG A 158 16.57 6.29 -8.35
C ARG A 158 17.79 7.21 -8.43
N ALA A 159 17.69 8.45 -7.96
CA ALA A 159 18.82 9.36 -7.78
C ALA A 159 19.81 8.90 -6.68
N SER A 160 19.44 7.91 -5.88
CA SER A 160 20.24 7.28 -4.82
C SER A 160 20.84 5.92 -5.23
N ASP A 161 21.00 5.68 -6.53
CA ASP A 161 21.49 4.44 -7.18
C ASP A 161 20.64 3.18 -6.91
N LEU A 162 19.35 3.34 -6.54
CA LEU A 162 18.42 2.22 -6.34
C LEU A 162 17.64 1.94 -7.63
N LEU A 163 17.57 0.67 -8.01
CA LEU A 163 16.68 0.23 -9.08
C LEU A 163 15.28 0.01 -8.51
N ILE A 164 14.26 0.63 -9.14
CA ILE A 164 12.86 0.47 -8.75
C ILE A 164 12.00 0.27 -9.98
N ASP A 165 11.20 -0.80 -9.95
CA ASP A 165 10.30 -1.24 -11.00
C ASP A 165 8.91 -1.61 -10.42
N THR A 166 7.95 -1.89 -11.30
CA THR A 166 6.59 -2.33 -10.99
C THR A 166 6.48 -3.85 -11.00
N VAL A 167 5.68 -4.42 -10.10
CA VAL A 167 5.49 -5.87 -10.02
C VAL A 167 4.48 -6.32 -11.07
N ASN A 168 4.90 -7.20 -11.99
CA ASN A 168 4.03 -7.81 -13.01
C ASN A 168 3.26 -6.79 -13.90
N HIS A 169 3.80 -5.59 -14.09
CA HIS A 169 3.16 -4.44 -14.75
C HIS A 169 1.95 -3.84 -13.99
N ASP A 170 1.76 -4.18 -12.72
CA ASP A 170 0.84 -3.48 -11.82
C ASP A 170 1.53 -2.21 -11.28
N SER A 171 1.03 -1.04 -11.71
CA SER A 171 1.57 0.27 -11.32
C SER A 171 1.30 0.64 -9.86
N SER A 172 0.54 -0.16 -9.11
CA SER A 172 0.30 0.03 -7.67
C SER A 172 1.26 -0.74 -6.76
N LEU A 173 2.08 -1.64 -7.32
CA LEU A 173 2.97 -2.54 -6.57
C LEU A 173 4.42 -2.40 -7.01
N PHE A 174 5.35 -2.21 -6.06
CA PHE A 174 6.76 -1.93 -6.33
C PHE A 174 7.71 -3.08 -5.99
N GLU A 175 8.80 -3.15 -6.77
CA GLU A 175 10.00 -3.96 -6.55
C GLU A 175 11.22 -3.04 -6.44
N VAL A 176 11.97 -3.12 -5.33
CA VAL A 176 13.16 -2.29 -5.05
C VAL A 176 14.41 -3.16 -4.94
N SER A 177 15.51 -2.72 -5.56
CA SER A 177 16.79 -3.43 -5.57
C SER A 177 17.97 -2.54 -5.17
N TYR A 178 18.64 -2.95 -4.09
CA TYR A 178 19.88 -2.36 -3.58
C TYR A 178 21.13 -3.02 -4.19
N THR A 179 20.99 -4.02 -5.06
CA THR A 179 22.10 -4.82 -5.63
C THR A 179 23.21 -3.97 -6.26
N HIS A 180 22.87 -2.77 -6.76
CA HIS A 180 23.79 -1.83 -7.40
C HIS A 180 24.11 -0.59 -6.55
N ALA A 181 23.44 -0.40 -5.41
CA ALA A 181 23.70 0.71 -4.52
C ALA A 181 25.01 0.50 -3.78
N ASN A 182 25.96 1.41 -3.97
CA ASN A 182 27.27 1.36 -3.33
C ASN A 182 27.21 1.82 -1.86
N ARG A 183 26.69 0.96 -0.98
CA ARG A 183 26.56 1.18 0.47
C ARG A 183 27.58 0.36 1.27
N GLY A 184 28.17 0.98 2.28
CA GLY A 184 28.97 0.33 3.32
C GLY A 184 28.12 -0.41 4.36
N PRO A 185 28.74 -1.23 5.24
CA PRO A 185 28.05 -1.85 6.36
C PRO A 185 27.46 -0.77 7.30
N GLY A 186 26.19 -0.88 7.69
CA GLY A 186 25.52 0.13 8.52
C GLY A 186 24.99 1.36 7.77
N GLU A 187 25.14 1.42 6.43
CA GLU A 187 24.67 2.53 5.58
C GLU A 187 23.35 2.20 4.85
N PHE A 188 22.60 1.20 5.29
CA PHE A 188 21.34 0.78 4.67
C PHE A 188 20.15 1.50 5.33
N GLU A 189 19.90 2.73 4.90
CA GLU A 189 18.75 3.55 5.33
C GLU A 189 17.42 3.04 4.74
N LEU A 190 17.00 1.83 5.14
CA LEU A 190 15.76 1.18 4.66
C LEU A 190 14.48 1.92 5.13
N THR A 191 14.61 2.81 6.11
CA THR A 191 13.55 3.75 6.53
C THR A 191 13.09 4.67 5.41
N SER A 192 13.95 4.95 4.41
CA SER A 192 13.57 5.68 3.19
C SER A 192 12.49 4.99 2.35
N LEU A 193 12.25 3.68 2.58
CA LEU A 193 11.22 2.89 1.91
C LEU A 193 9.88 2.87 2.68
N VAL A 194 9.82 3.40 3.90
CA VAL A 194 8.60 3.40 4.74
C VAL A 194 7.39 4.07 4.08
N PRO A 195 7.53 5.12 3.27
CA PRO A 195 6.40 5.63 2.48
C PRO A 195 5.80 4.61 1.48
N LEU A 196 6.62 3.68 0.98
CA LEU A 196 6.19 2.57 0.12
C LEU A 196 5.70 1.35 0.94
N SER A 197 5.59 1.42 2.27
CA SER A 197 5.24 0.31 3.16
C SER A 197 3.91 -0.40 2.86
N ARG A 198 3.01 0.20 2.05
CA ARG A 198 1.74 -0.41 1.59
C ARG A 198 1.82 -1.05 0.19
N SER A 199 2.79 -0.64 -0.63
CA SER A 199 2.90 -0.99 -2.06
C SER A 199 4.18 -1.77 -2.40
N LEU A 200 5.20 -1.75 -1.53
CA LEU A 200 6.45 -2.48 -1.72
C LEU A 200 6.26 -3.98 -1.46
N LYS A 201 6.17 -4.77 -2.53
CA LYS A 201 5.97 -6.23 -2.45
C LYS A 201 7.25 -7.03 -2.53
N LYS A 202 8.29 -6.48 -3.15
CA LYS A 202 9.56 -7.17 -3.38
C LYS A 202 10.74 -6.27 -3.01
N LEU A 203 11.65 -6.81 -2.22
CA LEU A 203 12.89 -6.14 -1.86
C LEU A 203 14.07 -7.08 -2.07
N THR A 204 15.07 -6.65 -2.83
CA THR A 204 16.35 -7.35 -2.96
C THR A 204 17.51 -6.52 -2.42
N LEU A 205 18.19 -7.12 -1.45
CA LEU A 205 19.41 -6.66 -0.79
C LEU A 205 20.57 -7.60 -1.17
N ALA A 206 20.41 -8.40 -2.22
CA ALA A 206 21.35 -9.42 -2.64
C ALA A 206 22.70 -8.83 -3.08
N ARG A 207 23.80 -9.51 -2.75
CA ARG A 207 25.19 -9.11 -3.07
C ARG A 207 25.62 -7.76 -2.47
N THR A 208 24.89 -7.25 -1.47
CA THR A 208 25.22 -6.01 -0.76
C THR A 208 26.08 -6.28 0.49
N ARG A 209 26.54 -5.21 1.16
CA ARG A 209 27.30 -5.28 2.42
C ARG A 209 26.41 -5.15 3.67
N ILE A 210 25.13 -5.47 3.55
CA ILE A 210 24.16 -5.32 4.64
C ILE A 210 24.51 -6.20 5.86
N THR A 211 24.30 -5.64 7.05
CA THR A 211 24.54 -6.27 8.35
C THR A 211 23.24 -6.79 8.97
N ASN A 212 23.32 -7.56 10.06
CA ASN A 212 22.10 -8.04 10.74
C ASN A 212 21.37 -6.87 11.40
N GLU A 213 22.12 -5.86 11.84
CA GLU A 213 21.67 -4.67 12.55
C GLU A 213 20.86 -3.73 11.62
N ASP A 214 21.26 -3.60 10.36
CA ASP A 214 20.52 -2.87 9.30
C ASP A 214 19.08 -3.39 9.11
N LEU A 215 18.85 -4.70 9.30
CA LEU A 215 17.54 -5.33 9.09
C LEU A 215 16.49 -4.95 10.14
N SER A 216 16.88 -4.32 11.25
CA SER A 216 15.93 -3.80 12.25
C SER A 216 14.92 -2.82 11.63
N SER A 217 15.36 -2.06 10.62
CA SER A 217 14.53 -1.11 9.86
C SER A 217 13.50 -1.78 8.94
N LEU A 218 13.60 -3.09 8.65
CA LEU A 218 12.62 -3.81 7.82
C LEU A 218 11.26 -4.01 8.51
N LEU A 219 11.20 -3.87 9.83
CA LEU A 219 9.98 -4.13 10.61
C LEU A 219 8.82 -3.18 10.26
N GLU A 220 9.12 -2.00 9.72
CA GLU A 220 8.12 -1.03 9.25
C GLU A 220 7.63 -1.32 7.82
N LEU A 221 8.25 -2.26 7.10
CA LEU A 221 7.93 -2.63 5.71
C LEU A 221 7.10 -3.93 5.66
N ALA A 222 6.07 -4.01 6.50
CA ALA A 222 5.33 -5.24 6.76
C ALA A 222 4.56 -5.83 5.56
N SER A 223 4.40 -5.11 4.44
CA SER A 223 3.71 -5.62 3.24
C SER A 223 4.58 -6.40 2.25
N ILE A 224 5.89 -6.52 2.51
CA ILE A 224 6.83 -7.27 1.66
C ILE A 224 6.45 -8.76 1.65
N GLU A 225 6.27 -9.30 0.43
CA GLU A 225 5.94 -10.71 0.18
C GLU A 225 7.16 -11.50 -0.33
N HIS A 226 8.13 -10.84 -0.97
CA HIS A 226 9.37 -11.48 -1.41
C HIS A 226 10.61 -10.70 -0.96
N LEU A 227 11.53 -11.38 -0.28
CA LEU A 227 12.78 -10.79 0.23
C LEU A 227 13.99 -11.60 -0.26
N ASP A 228 14.93 -10.95 -0.95
CA ASP A 228 16.21 -11.56 -1.36
C ASP A 228 17.37 -10.95 -0.59
N LEU A 229 17.99 -11.79 0.26
CA LEU A 229 19.16 -11.47 1.09
C LEU A 229 20.41 -12.24 0.61
N SER A 230 20.38 -12.82 -0.59
CA SER A 230 21.40 -13.79 -1.03
C SER A 230 22.77 -13.16 -1.27
N ARG A 231 23.85 -13.90 -0.99
CA ARG A 231 25.25 -13.44 -1.09
C ARG A 231 25.53 -12.23 -0.20
N THR A 232 25.11 -12.32 1.05
CA THR A 232 25.39 -11.34 2.10
C THR A 232 26.06 -12.05 3.28
N GLU A 233 26.72 -11.30 4.15
CA GLU A 233 27.46 -11.85 5.29
C GLU A 233 26.57 -12.21 6.50
N LEU A 234 25.25 -12.15 6.33
CA LEU A 234 24.22 -12.34 7.35
C LEU A 234 24.25 -13.74 7.99
N ASP A 235 23.87 -13.79 9.27
CA ASP A 235 23.87 -14.98 10.11
C ASP A 235 22.50 -15.21 10.78
N ASP A 236 22.41 -16.16 11.71
CA ASP A 236 21.17 -16.53 12.40
C ASP A 236 20.48 -15.36 13.14
N ARG A 237 21.19 -14.25 13.42
CA ARG A 237 20.62 -13.02 14.00
C ARG A 237 19.70 -12.27 13.03
N ALA A 238 19.96 -12.32 11.72
CA ALA A 238 19.09 -11.73 10.71
C ALA A 238 17.65 -12.25 10.83
N LEU A 239 17.50 -13.53 11.17
CA LEU A 239 16.20 -14.21 11.22
C LEU A 239 15.38 -13.86 12.48
N ASP A 240 15.95 -13.17 13.47
CA ASP A 240 15.18 -12.56 14.57
C ASP A 240 14.32 -11.37 14.05
N PHE A 241 14.77 -10.68 12.99
CA PHE A 241 14.01 -9.64 12.31
C PHE A 241 13.08 -10.23 11.26
N VAL A 242 13.58 -11.12 10.39
CA VAL A 242 12.77 -11.72 9.31
C VAL A 242 11.59 -12.54 9.85
N SER A 243 11.71 -13.19 11.02
CA SER A 243 10.59 -13.90 11.65
C SER A 243 9.40 -12.99 12.04
N GLN A 244 9.54 -11.67 12.01
CA GLN A 244 8.44 -10.73 12.28
C GLN A 244 7.70 -10.29 10.98
N MET A 245 8.22 -10.62 9.80
CA MET A 245 7.64 -10.26 8.50
C MET A 245 6.52 -11.24 8.11
N VAL A 246 5.38 -11.18 8.80
CA VAL A 246 4.30 -12.20 8.73
C VAL A 246 3.67 -12.41 7.35
N ASN A 247 3.77 -11.45 6.44
CA ASN A 247 3.24 -11.54 5.07
C ASN A 247 4.24 -12.15 4.06
N LEU A 248 5.43 -12.57 4.50
CA LEU A 248 6.49 -13.03 3.62
C LEU A 248 6.16 -14.42 3.00
N ARG A 249 6.04 -14.48 1.68
CA ARG A 249 5.80 -15.69 0.87
C ARG A 249 7.08 -16.33 0.34
N THR A 250 8.09 -15.52 0.00
CA THR A 250 9.37 -16.02 -0.52
C THR A 250 10.56 -15.37 0.18
N LEU A 251 11.52 -16.19 0.60
CA LEU A 251 12.78 -15.74 1.18
C LEU A 251 13.99 -16.37 0.49
N ASN A 252 14.95 -15.57 0.02
CA ASN A 252 16.20 -16.07 -0.54
C ASN A 252 17.38 -15.76 0.39
N LEU A 253 17.95 -16.81 0.99
CA LEU A 253 19.11 -16.80 1.88
C LEU A 253 20.35 -17.45 1.22
N ARG A 254 20.33 -17.68 -0.10
CA ARG A 254 21.42 -18.39 -0.81
C ARG A 254 22.77 -17.72 -0.55
N ASP A 255 23.82 -18.51 -0.31
CA ASP A 255 25.19 -18.03 -0.07
C ASP A 255 25.29 -17.08 1.17
N THR A 256 24.61 -17.38 2.27
CA THR A 256 24.69 -16.68 3.59
C THR A 256 25.18 -17.62 4.70
N LYS A 257 25.40 -17.12 5.93
CA LYS A 257 25.92 -17.92 7.06
C LYS A 257 24.83 -18.55 7.94
N VAL A 258 23.57 -18.52 7.51
CA VAL A 258 22.43 -19.09 8.25
C VAL A 258 22.62 -20.60 8.46
N THR A 259 22.22 -21.07 9.64
CA THR A 259 22.27 -22.48 10.09
C THR A 259 20.88 -23.06 10.31
N ASP A 260 20.81 -24.37 10.60
CA ASP A 260 19.59 -25.05 11.10
C ASP A 260 18.94 -24.34 12.30
N GLY A 261 19.74 -23.68 13.15
CA GLY A 261 19.28 -22.96 14.34
C GLY A 261 18.51 -21.69 13.99
N GLY A 262 19.08 -20.84 13.13
CA GLY A 262 18.41 -19.65 12.61
C GLY A 262 17.18 -20.00 11.79
N LEU A 263 17.26 -21.00 10.90
CA LEU A 263 16.14 -21.37 10.03
C LEU A 263 14.88 -21.75 10.83
N LEU A 264 15.04 -22.40 11.99
CA LEU A 264 13.91 -22.76 12.86
C LEU A 264 13.18 -21.56 13.50
N LYS A 265 13.79 -20.37 13.52
CA LYS A 265 13.14 -19.13 14.02
C LYS A 265 11.94 -18.72 13.15
N LEU A 266 11.97 -19.05 11.85
CA LEU A 266 10.94 -18.68 10.89
C LEU A 266 9.63 -19.47 11.03
N ALA A 267 9.53 -20.41 11.99
CA ALA A 267 8.40 -21.33 12.14
C ALA A 267 7.03 -20.68 12.40
N ASN A 268 6.98 -19.38 12.69
CA ASN A 268 5.75 -18.59 12.85
C ASN A 268 5.24 -17.96 11.55
N LEU A 269 6.06 -17.88 10.49
CA LEU A 269 5.68 -17.31 9.20
C LEU A 269 4.78 -18.29 8.43
N LYS A 270 3.46 -18.22 8.65
CA LYS A 270 2.50 -19.21 8.12
C LYS A 270 2.18 -19.07 6.64
N GLU A 271 2.37 -17.87 6.07
CA GLU A 271 2.24 -17.59 4.64
C GLU A 271 3.50 -17.93 3.82
N LEU A 272 4.56 -18.46 4.45
CA LEU A 272 5.85 -18.68 3.81
C LEU A 272 5.86 -19.94 2.95
N GLU A 273 5.81 -19.75 1.62
CA GLU A 273 5.71 -20.82 0.63
C GLU A 273 7.06 -21.39 0.20
N CYS A 274 8.10 -20.55 0.10
CA CYS A 274 9.39 -20.96 -0.46
C CYS A 274 10.58 -20.27 0.20
N ILE A 275 11.61 -21.05 0.57
CA ILE A 275 12.89 -20.53 1.05
C ILE A 275 14.04 -21.13 0.24
N TYR A 276 14.95 -20.30 -0.27
CA TYR A 276 16.19 -20.75 -0.91
C TYR A 276 17.37 -20.66 0.07
N VAL A 277 18.02 -21.79 0.34
CA VAL A 277 19.09 -21.94 1.36
C VAL A 277 20.36 -22.61 0.80
N TRP A 278 20.49 -22.72 -0.52
CA TRP A 278 21.69 -23.26 -1.15
C TRP A 278 22.94 -22.42 -0.80
N GLY A 279 24.07 -23.06 -0.49
CA GLY A 279 25.31 -22.36 -0.11
C GLY A 279 25.32 -21.83 1.34
N THR A 280 24.32 -22.18 2.15
CA THR A 280 24.30 -21.89 3.60
C THR A 280 24.81 -23.07 4.44
N LEU A 281 24.76 -22.94 5.76
CA LEU A 281 25.04 -24.01 6.72
C LEU A 281 23.77 -24.83 7.09
N VAL A 282 22.65 -24.60 6.40
CA VAL A 282 21.42 -25.38 6.57
C VAL A 282 21.60 -26.80 6.01
N THR A 283 21.22 -27.79 6.82
CA THR A 283 21.20 -29.21 6.45
C THR A 283 19.82 -29.63 5.94
N SER A 284 19.76 -30.78 5.26
CA SER A 284 18.47 -31.44 4.94
C SER A 284 17.63 -31.74 6.19
N THR A 285 18.28 -31.96 7.34
CA THR A 285 17.57 -32.18 8.61
C THR A 285 16.95 -30.90 9.15
N GLY A 286 17.64 -29.75 9.05
CA GLY A 286 17.08 -28.43 9.39
C GLY A 286 15.91 -28.05 8.50
N ALA A 287 16.09 -28.19 7.17
CA ALA A 287 15.04 -27.96 6.18
C ALA A 287 13.75 -28.73 6.51
N THR A 288 13.83 -30.06 6.61
CA THR A 288 12.66 -30.91 6.92
C THR A 288 12.06 -30.65 8.32
N ARG A 289 12.82 -30.09 9.27
CA ARG A 289 12.25 -29.66 10.56
C ARG A 289 11.42 -28.39 10.45
N LEU A 290 11.75 -27.47 9.55
CA LEU A 290 10.94 -26.27 9.30
C LEU A 290 9.72 -26.59 8.42
N GLU A 291 9.87 -27.38 7.36
CA GLU A 291 8.78 -27.84 6.49
C GLU A 291 7.66 -28.56 7.29
N LYS A 292 8.00 -29.24 8.39
CA LYS A 292 7.02 -29.86 9.30
C LYS A 292 6.26 -28.87 10.20
N ARG A 293 6.60 -27.58 10.19
CA ARG A 293 5.99 -26.53 11.03
C ARG A 293 5.17 -25.51 10.24
N ILE A 294 5.33 -25.46 8.93
CA ILE A 294 4.62 -24.57 8.01
C ILE A 294 4.10 -25.44 6.87
N GLU A 295 2.78 -25.58 6.78
CA GLU A 295 2.14 -26.39 5.75
C GLU A 295 2.37 -25.77 4.35
N GLY A 296 2.66 -26.60 3.35
CA GLY A 296 2.94 -26.14 1.98
C GLY A 296 4.35 -25.55 1.74
N LEU A 297 5.11 -25.21 2.79
CA LEU A 297 6.47 -24.67 2.66
C LEU A 297 7.41 -25.64 1.93
N ALA A 298 8.17 -25.12 0.97
CA ALA A 298 9.26 -25.84 0.32
C ALA A 298 10.63 -25.18 0.58
N VAL A 299 11.56 -25.91 1.21
CA VAL A 299 12.93 -25.43 1.47
C VAL A 299 13.89 -25.95 0.39
N LYS A 300 14.46 -25.04 -0.39
CA LYS A 300 15.31 -25.33 -1.55
C LYS A 300 16.80 -25.26 -1.18
N LEU A 301 17.40 -26.42 -0.93
CA LEU A 301 18.84 -26.60 -0.65
C LEU A 301 19.75 -26.47 -1.89
N GLY A 302 19.16 -26.26 -3.07
CA GLY A 302 19.85 -26.33 -4.36
C GLY A 302 19.95 -27.77 -4.88
N THR A 303 20.16 -27.93 -6.18
CA THR A 303 20.45 -29.27 -6.74
C THR A 303 21.84 -29.70 -6.30
N SER A 304 21.94 -30.91 -5.73
CA SER A 304 23.23 -31.58 -5.57
C SER A 304 23.94 -31.60 -6.92
N ILE A 305 25.16 -31.06 -6.95
CA ILE A 305 26.04 -31.19 -8.11
C ILE A 305 26.25 -32.69 -8.31
N LEU A 306 25.72 -33.24 -9.42
CA LEU A 306 26.12 -34.58 -9.85
C LEU A 306 27.64 -34.55 -10.03
N PRO A 307 28.39 -35.46 -9.39
CA PRO A 307 29.84 -35.47 -9.49
C PRO A 307 30.25 -35.60 -10.96
N ARG A 308 31.13 -34.71 -11.40
CA ARG A 308 31.92 -34.87 -12.63
C ARG A 308 33.19 -35.63 -12.33
#